data_AF-A0A1D3CSR6-F1
#
_entry.id   AF-A0A1D3CSR6-F1
#
_cell.length_a   1.000
_cell.length_b   1.000
_cell.length_c   1.000
_cell.angle_alpha   90.00
_cell.angle_beta   90.00
_cell.angle_gamma   90.00
#
_symmetry.space_group_name_H-M   'P 1'
#
loop_
_entity.id
_entity.type
_entity.pdbx_description
1 polymer ?
#
loop_
_entity_poly.entity_id
_entity_poly.type
_entity_poly.pdbx_seq_one_letter_code
_entity_poly.pdbx_strand_id
1 'polypeptide(L)'
;MEAVKAVSRSNVERATDAMTAVVLAPVIGPVLSFFMLSVVRSYCGHGIGELFHTAPSIPHYRNNKAVGILKPGHVFTIEPMLNLGKPADVLWPDNWTAVTLDGSLSAQFEHTLLCTEEGVEILTKRLPSSPKLDIDTHGHDLP
;
A
#
# COMPACT_ATOMS: atom_id res chain seq x y z
N MET A 1 -4.23 11.96 -6.19
CA MET A 1 -4.95 10.67 -6.12
C MET A 1 -4.34 9.63 -7.07
N GLU A 2 -4.14 9.97 -8.36
CA GLU A 2 -3.54 9.06 -9.35
C GLU A 2 -2.20 8.42 -8.93
N ALA A 3 -1.30 9.21 -8.35
CA ALA A 3 0.00 8.73 -7.92
C ALA A 3 -0.10 7.64 -6.83
N VAL A 4 -1.05 7.74 -5.90
CA VAL A 4 -1.24 6.74 -4.84
C VAL A 4 -1.73 5.43 -5.42
N LYS A 5 -2.69 5.51 -6.35
CA LYS A 5 -3.19 4.33 -7.07
C LYS A 5 -2.10 3.66 -7.89
N ALA A 6 -1.27 4.44 -8.59
CA ALA A 6 -0.14 3.92 -9.36
C ALA A 6 0.88 3.18 -8.46
N VAL A 7 1.18 3.74 -7.27
CA VAL A 7 2.05 3.08 -6.28
C VAL A 7 1.40 1.80 -5.75
N SER A 8 0.12 1.86 -5.36
CA SER A 8 -0.61 0.68 -4.87
C SER A 8 -0.61 -0.44 -5.90
N ARG A 9 -0.91 -0.13 -7.17
CA ARG A 9 -0.90 -1.10 -8.27
C ARG A 9 0.48 -1.71 -8.47
N SER A 10 1.50 -0.88 -8.58
CA SER A 10 2.84 -1.38 -8.88
C SER A 10 3.42 -2.21 -7.73
N ASN A 11 2.99 -1.96 -6.50
CA ASN A 11 3.30 -2.85 -5.36
C ASN A 11 2.59 -4.21 -5.49
N VAL A 12 1.33 -4.25 -5.94
CA VAL A 12 0.59 -5.51 -6.18
C VAL A 12 1.22 -6.31 -7.33
N GLU A 13 1.54 -5.67 -8.46
CA GLU A 13 2.22 -6.31 -9.60
C GLU A 13 3.61 -6.87 -9.24
N ARG A 14 4.29 -6.30 -8.24
CA ARG A 14 5.54 -6.90 -7.75
C ARG A 14 5.32 -8.00 -6.72
N ALA A 15 4.23 -7.95 -5.97
CA ALA A 15 3.86 -9.06 -5.10
C ALA A 15 3.58 -10.34 -5.90
N THR A 16 3.10 -10.22 -7.15
CA THR A 16 3.00 -11.37 -8.06
C THR A 16 4.37 -11.89 -8.52
N ASP A 17 5.33 -10.99 -8.80
CA ASP A 17 6.64 -11.36 -9.37
C ASP A 17 7.66 -11.83 -8.33
N ALA A 18 7.54 -11.39 -7.08
CA ALA A 18 8.52 -11.62 -6.03
C ALA A 18 7.93 -12.43 -4.86
N MET A 19 7.90 -13.75 -5.00
CA MET A 19 7.70 -14.68 -3.87
C MET A 19 8.89 -14.72 -2.88
N THR A 20 9.80 -13.74 -2.92
CA THR A 20 10.97 -13.71 -2.02
C THR A 20 11.24 -12.30 -1.51
N ALA A 21 11.36 -12.20 -0.19
CA ALA A 21 11.63 -11.01 0.62
C ALA A 21 10.55 -9.92 0.56
N VAL A 22 9.94 -9.61 1.71
CA VAL A 22 9.06 -8.46 1.97
C VAL A 22 9.85 -7.15 1.74
N VAL A 23 10.16 -6.86 0.48
CA VAL A 23 10.77 -5.63 0.01
C VAL A 23 9.84 -5.09 -1.07
N LEU A 24 8.63 -4.73 -0.66
CA LEU A 24 7.65 -4.03 -1.52
C LEU A 24 7.98 -2.53 -1.66
N ALA A 25 9.02 -2.06 -0.98
CA ALA A 25 9.45 -0.68 -0.96
C ALA A 25 10.24 -0.10 -2.17
N PRO A 26 10.68 -0.83 -3.21
CA PRO A 26 11.44 -0.18 -4.29
C PRO A 26 10.59 0.71 -5.21
N VAL A 27 9.27 0.56 -5.22
CA VAL A 27 8.44 1.06 -6.33
C VAL A 27 7.98 2.50 -6.19
N ILE A 28 8.15 3.07 -5.01
CA ILE A 28 7.71 4.45 -4.83
C ILE A 28 8.69 5.42 -5.49
N GLY A 29 9.98 5.08 -5.62
CA GLY A 29 11.04 5.98 -6.11
C GLY A 29 10.71 6.78 -7.38
N PRO A 30 10.42 6.14 -8.53
CA PRO A 30 10.12 6.86 -9.76
C PRO A 30 8.82 7.66 -9.70
N VAL A 31 7.77 7.12 -9.07
CA VAL A 31 6.47 7.79 -8.95
C VAL A 31 6.55 8.99 -8.00
N LEU A 32 7.24 8.86 -6.86
CA LEU A 32 7.50 9.98 -5.94
C LEU A 32 8.32 11.07 -6.60
N SER A 33 9.34 10.72 -7.39
CA SER A 33 10.22 11.71 -8.02
C SER A 33 9.49 12.53 -9.08
N PHE A 34 8.52 11.94 -9.78
CA PHE A 34 7.73 12.65 -10.79
C PHE A 34 6.68 13.56 -10.15
N PHE A 35 6.01 13.10 -9.09
CA PHE A 35 4.93 13.85 -8.42
C PHE A 35 5.38 14.63 -7.17
N MET A 36 6.68 14.63 -6.85
CA MET A 36 7.28 15.23 -5.64
C MET A 36 6.58 14.82 -4.34
N LEU A 37 6.19 13.55 -4.24
CA LEU A 37 5.49 13.02 -3.07
C LEU A 37 6.48 12.44 -2.05
N SER A 38 6.02 12.21 -0.83
CA SER A 38 6.72 11.44 0.19
C SER A 38 5.85 10.30 0.74
N VAL A 39 6.47 9.39 1.49
CA VAL A 39 5.83 8.16 2.00
C VAL A 39 5.82 8.20 3.50
N VAL A 40 4.64 8.04 4.10
CA VAL A 40 4.49 7.93 5.55
C VAL A 40 5.28 6.72 6.07
N ARG A 41 5.96 6.89 7.21
CA ARG A 41 6.85 5.87 7.78
C ARG A 41 6.34 5.23 9.06
N SER A 42 5.38 5.86 9.73
CA SER A 42 4.85 5.45 11.03
C SER A 42 3.87 4.28 10.93
N TYR A 43 3.32 4.03 9.73
CA TYR A 43 2.30 3.02 9.47
C TYR A 43 2.72 2.09 8.33
N CYS A 44 2.26 0.85 8.37
CA CYS A 44 2.66 -0.22 7.46
C CYS A 44 1.49 -1.16 7.17
N GLY A 45 1.58 -1.90 6.06
CA GLY A 45 0.70 -3.05 5.86
C GLY A 45 0.97 -4.14 6.89
N HIS A 46 0.07 -5.12 6.94
CA HIS A 46 0.08 -6.16 7.94
C HIS A 46 -0.45 -7.49 7.41
N GLY A 47 -0.12 -8.59 8.08
CA GLY A 47 -0.87 -9.85 7.90
C GLY A 47 -2.29 -9.70 8.43
N ILE A 48 -3.23 -10.37 7.78
CA ILE A 48 -4.66 -10.32 8.15
C ILE A 48 -5.32 -11.69 7.93
N GLY A 49 -6.27 -12.04 8.79
CA GLY A 49 -7.00 -13.32 8.72
C GLY A 49 -7.92 -13.46 9.94
N GLU A 50 -7.72 -14.51 10.74
CA GLU A 50 -8.42 -14.64 12.04
C GLU A 50 -8.08 -13.50 13.02
N LEU A 51 -6.89 -12.92 12.87
CA LEU A 51 -6.45 -11.71 13.57
C LEU A 51 -6.56 -10.51 12.63
N PHE A 52 -6.98 -9.36 13.19
CA PHE A 52 -7.12 -8.14 12.41
C PHE A 52 -5.76 -7.61 11.94
N HIS A 53 -4.79 -7.47 12.86
CA HIS A 53 -3.41 -7.11 12.53
C HIS A 53 -2.45 -8.17 13.08
N THR A 54 -1.66 -8.79 12.21
CA THR A 54 -0.65 -9.79 12.59
C THR A 54 0.59 -9.69 11.70
N ALA A 55 1.58 -10.54 11.93
CA ALA A 55 2.75 -10.64 11.06
C ALA A 55 2.36 -11.07 9.64
N PRO A 56 3.07 -10.61 8.60
CA PRO A 56 4.24 -9.72 8.66
C PRO A 56 3.85 -8.23 8.73
N SER A 57 4.70 -7.39 9.32
CA SER A 57 4.65 -5.94 9.09
C SER A 57 5.27 -5.62 7.72
N ILE A 58 4.61 -4.78 6.93
CA ILE A 58 4.97 -4.48 5.53
C ILE A 58 5.17 -2.97 5.35
N PRO A 59 6.37 -2.43 5.65
CA PRO A 59 6.65 -1.01 5.50
C PRO A 59 6.72 -0.59 4.03
N HIS A 60 6.15 0.57 3.72
CA HIS A 60 6.07 1.06 2.35
C HIS A 60 7.32 1.84 1.91
N TYR A 61 8.12 2.36 2.85
CA TYR A 61 9.29 3.19 2.52
C TYR A 61 10.54 2.36 2.18
N ARG A 62 11.38 2.91 1.30
CA ARG A 62 12.64 2.29 0.83
C ARG A 62 13.65 2.06 1.97
N ASN A 63 14.47 1.02 1.84
CA ASN A 63 15.51 0.64 2.81
C ASN A 63 14.96 0.32 4.21
N ASN A 64 13.71 -0.14 4.30
CA ASN A 64 13.19 -0.70 5.54
C ASN A 64 13.88 -2.05 5.86
N LYS A 65 13.73 -2.50 7.10
CA LYS A 65 14.35 -3.73 7.62
C LYS A 65 13.34 -4.87 7.78
N ALA A 66 12.21 -4.82 7.07
CA ALA A 66 11.24 -5.90 7.15
C ALA A 66 11.87 -7.20 6.66
N VAL A 67 11.63 -8.27 7.42
CA VAL A 67 12.14 -9.60 7.13
C VAL A 67 10.94 -10.53 7.03
N GLY A 68 10.88 -11.29 5.96
CA GLY A 68 9.82 -12.26 5.74
C GLY A 68 9.85 -12.78 4.31
N ILE A 69 9.43 -14.02 4.13
CA ILE A 69 9.20 -14.62 2.82
C ILE A 69 7.70 -14.87 2.73
N LEU A 70 7.06 -14.29 1.71
CA LEU A 70 5.68 -14.58 1.40
C LEU A 70 5.59 -16.00 0.82
N LYS A 71 4.58 -16.76 1.25
CA LYS A 71 4.35 -18.14 0.82
C LYS A 71 2.89 -18.32 0.44
N PRO A 72 2.58 -19.28 -0.44
CA PRO A 72 1.19 -19.63 -0.74
C PRO A 72 0.37 -19.83 0.55
N GLY A 73 -0.82 -19.24 0.58
CA GLY A 73 -1.72 -19.22 1.75
C GLY A 73 -1.53 -18.03 2.70
N HIS A 74 -0.46 -17.25 2.59
CA HIS A 74 -0.34 -16.00 3.35
C HIS A 74 -1.34 -14.95 2.86
N VAL A 75 -1.98 -14.25 3.80
CA VAL A 75 -2.89 -13.14 3.51
C VAL A 75 -2.39 -11.89 4.22
N PHE A 76 -2.30 -10.77 3.48
CA PHE A 76 -1.71 -9.53 3.97
C PHE A 76 -2.22 -8.29 3.23
N THR A 77 -1.94 -7.11 3.77
CA THR A 77 -2.31 -5.82 3.18
C THR A 77 -1.11 -5.10 2.56
N ILE A 78 -1.38 -4.36 1.48
CA ILE A 78 -0.50 -3.31 0.98
C ILE A 78 -1.31 -2.02 1.01
N GLU A 79 -0.89 -1.04 1.79
CA GLU A 79 -1.71 0.13 2.15
C GLU A 79 -0.92 1.47 2.17
N PRO A 80 -0.21 1.83 1.09
CA PRO A 80 0.69 2.98 1.08
C PRO A 80 -0.05 4.31 1.30
N MET A 81 0.44 5.10 2.26
CA MET A 81 0.06 6.50 2.46
C MET A 81 1.12 7.42 1.85
N LEU A 82 0.69 8.28 0.93
CA LEU A 82 1.57 9.25 0.27
C LEU A 82 1.16 10.68 0.63
N ASN A 83 2.15 11.51 0.97
CA ASN A 83 1.95 12.91 1.29
C ASN A 83 2.43 13.79 0.13
N LEU A 84 1.72 14.88 -0.14
CA LEU A 84 2.20 15.94 -1.02
C LEU A 84 3.40 16.69 -0.43
N GLY A 85 3.45 16.76 0.91
CA GLY A 85 4.53 17.37 1.67
C GLY A 85 5.56 16.36 2.17
N LYS A 86 6.01 16.54 3.41
CA LYS A 86 7.02 15.71 4.08
C LYS A 86 6.40 14.41 4.64
N PRO A 87 7.23 13.36 4.89
CA PRO A 87 6.72 12.07 5.37
C PRO A 87 6.34 12.06 6.86
N ALA A 88 6.62 13.16 7.58
CA ALA A 88 6.37 13.25 9.01
C ALA A 88 4.88 13.45 9.29
N ASP A 89 4.39 12.70 10.27
CA ASP A 89 3.04 12.76 10.80
C ASP A 89 3.04 13.13 12.28
N VAL A 90 1.87 13.55 12.78
CA VAL A 90 1.59 13.78 14.19
C VAL A 90 0.22 13.22 14.53
N LEU A 91 0.10 12.63 15.72
CA LEU A 91 -1.14 12.11 16.26
C LEU A 91 -1.88 13.24 16.99
N TRP A 92 -3.17 13.41 16.71
CA TRP A 92 -4.01 14.32 17.46
C TRP A 92 -4.26 13.83 18.90
N PRO A 93 -4.74 14.71 19.80
CA PRO A 93 -5.03 14.34 21.19
C PRO A 93 -6.11 13.25 21.37
N ASP A 94 -6.84 12.90 20.31
CA ASP A 94 -7.79 11.78 20.30
C ASP A 94 -7.09 10.41 20.28
N ASN A 95 -5.76 10.39 20.11
CA ASN A 95 -4.91 9.20 19.99
C ASN A 95 -5.21 8.31 18.78
N TRP A 96 -5.86 8.85 17.74
CA TRP A 96 -6.22 8.11 16.53
C TRP A 96 -5.96 8.88 15.24
N THR A 97 -6.31 10.16 15.19
CA THR A 97 -6.23 10.93 13.95
C THR A 97 -4.77 11.26 13.67
N ALA A 98 -4.20 10.58 12.68
CA ALA A 98 -2.87 10.85 12.15
C ALA A 98 -2.97 11.92 11.06
N VAL A 99 -2.23 13.01 11.22
CA VAL A 99 -2.18 14.10 10.23
C VAL A 99 -0.76 14.37 9.78
N THR A 100 -0.60 14.92 8.59
CA THR A 100 0.69 15.42 8.13
C THR A 100 1.17 16.55 9.02
N LEU A 101 2.45 16.52 9.41
CA LEU A 101 3.03 17.55 10.28
C LEU A 101 2.98 18.95 9.64
N ASP A 102 3.04 19.01 8.30
CA ASP A 102 3.01 20.26 7.54
C ASP A 102 1.61 20.67 7.04
N GLY A 103 0.56 19.91 7.38
CA GLY A 103 -0.82 20.17 6.97
C GLY A 103 -1.11 19.90 5.48
N SER A 104 -0.16 19.35 4.73
CA SER A 104 -0.35 18.99 3.32
C SER A 104 -1.31 17.81 3.17
N LEU A 105 -1.89 17.67 1.98
CA LEU A 105 -2.75 16.52 1.66
C LEU A 105 -1.98 15.20 1.74
N SER A 106 -2.67 14.17 2.25
CA SER A 106 -2.27 12.78 2.21
C SER A 106 -3.36 11.96 1.50
N ALA A 107 -2.97 10.86 0.87
CA ALA A 107 -3.91 9.92 0.27
C ALA A 107 -3.39 8.49 0.42
N GLN A 108 -4.33 7.54 0.49
CA GLN A 108 -4.08 6.11 0.69
C GLN A 108 -4.98 5.29 -0.24
N PHE A 109 -4.46 4.14 -0.67
CA PHE A 109 -5.24 3.01 -1.19
C PHE A 109 -4.76 1.74 -0.49
N GLU A 110 -5.64 0.76 -0.38
CA GLU A 110 -5.34 -0.52 0.26
C GLU A 110 -5.99 -1.69 -0.49
N HIS A 111 -5.24 -2.78 -0.59
CA HIS A 111 -5.79 -4.09 -0.93
C HIS A 111 -5.34 -5.17 0.05
N THR A 112 -6.23 -6.15 0.27
CA THR A 112 -5.91 -7.43 0.90
C THR A 112 -5.57 -8.43 -0.19
N LEU A 113 -4.43 -9.09 -0.04
CA LEU A 113 -3.83 -10.00 -1.02
C LEU A 113 -3.68 -11.38 -0.42
N LEU A 114 -4.00 -12.41 -1.20
CA LEU A 114 -3.71 -13.81 -0.90
C LEU A 114 -2.55 -14.27 -1.78
N CYS A 115 -1.47 -14.76 -1.18
CA CYS A 115 -0.42 -15.46 -1.92
C CYS A 115 -0.93 -16.80 -2.44
N THR A 116 -0.77 -17.04 -3.74
CA THR A 116 -1.02 -18.31 -4.41
C THR A 116 0.31 -18.96 -4.81
N GLU A 117 0.28 -20.13 -5.43
CA GLU A 117 1.52 -20.77 -5.95
C GLU A 117 2.14 -19.97 -7.11
N GLU A 118 1.34 -19.19 -7.83
CA GLU A 118 1.72 -18.51 -9.07
C GLU A 118 1.86 -16.99 -8.91
N GLY A 119 1.51 -16.42 -7.75
CA GLY A 119 1.56 -14.98 -7.50
C GLY A 119 0.65 -14.55 -6.35
N VAL A 120 -0.19 -13.54 -6.57
CA VAL A 120 -1.19 -13.10 -5.59
C VAL A 120 -2.57 -12.94 -6.21
N GLU A 121 -3.60 -13.25 -5.43
CA GLU A 121 -4.99 -12.91 -5.70
C GLU A 121 -5.38 -11.64 -4.92
N ILE A 122 -6.06 -10.69 -5.58
CA ILE A 122 -6.56 -9.47 -4.95
C ILE A 122 -7.97 -9.74 -4.40
N LEU A 123 -8.07 -10.02 -3.10
CA LEU A 123 -9.34 -10.38 -2.46
C LEU A 123 -10.32 -9.21 -2.37
N THR A 124 -9.81 -7.98 -2.31
CA THR A 124 -10.61 -6.75 -2.19
C THR A 124 -10.65 -5.94 -3.49
N LYS A 125 -10.51 -6.61 -4.64
CA LYS A 125 -10.62 -5.94 -5.94
C LYS A 125 -12.00 -5.29 -6.12
N ARG A 126 -12.04 -4.22 -6.92
CA ARG A 126 -13.29 -3.57 -7.30
C ARG A 126 -14.12 -4.51 -8.18
N LEU A 127 -15.44 -4.42 -8.05
CA LEU A 127 -16.39 -5.14 -8.90
C LEU A 127 -16.96 -4.20 -9.97
N PRO A 128 -17.58 -4.72 -11.04
CA PRO A 128 -18.26 -3.88 -12.03
C PRO A 128 -19.36 -2.98 -11.42
N SER A 129 -19.90 -3.37 -10.27
CA SER A 129 -20.88 -2.60 -9.50
C SER A 129 -20.28 -1.57 -8.55
N SER A 130 -18.95 -1.53 -8.38
CA SER A 130 -18.30 -0.57 -7.49
C SER A 130 -18.49 0.86 -8.01
N PRO A 131 -18.89 1.83 -7.15
CA PRO A 131 -19.01 3.24 -7.54
C PRO A 131 -17.71 3.75 -8.16
N LYS A 132 -17.83 4.50 -9.26
CA LYS A 132 -16.65 5.07 -9.94
C LYS A 132 -15.90 6.00 -8.99
N LEU A 133 -14.58 5.86 -9.00
CA LEU A 133 -13.71 6.85 -8.40
C LEU A 133 -13.51 7.95 -9.44
N ASP A 134 -13.52 9.22 -9.01
CA ASP A 134 -13.30 10.39 -9.88
C ASP A 134 -11.79 10.56 -10.17
N ILE A 135 -11.20 9.48 -10.68
CA ILE A 135 -9.80 9.30 -11.05
C ILE A 135 -9.77 8.47 -12.33
N ASP A 136 -8.88 8.80 -13.27
CA ASP A 136 -8.78 8.05 -14.51
C ASP A 136 -8.22 6.65 -14.18
N THR A 137 -9.07 5.64 -14.32
CA THR A 137 -8.67 4.28 -14.02
C THR A 137 -7.91 3.62 -15.15
N HIS A 138 -7.73 4.29 -16.31
CA HIS A 138 -7.12 3.76 -17.53
C HIS A 138 -7.64 2.34 -17.89
N GLY A 139 -8.93 2.09 -17.66
CA GLY A 139 -9.54 0.79 -17.94
C GLY A 139 -9.29 -0.30 -16.88
N HIS A 140 -8.86 0.07 -15.67
CA HIS A 140 -8.58 -0.89 -14.58
C HIS A 140 -9.69 -0.94 -13.51
N ASP A 141 -10.91 -0.50 -13.85
CA ASP A 141 -12.14 -0.89 -13.15
C ASP A 141 -12.67 -2.27 -13.61
N LEU A 142 -11.85 -3.04 -14.33
CA LEU A 142 -12.26 -4.34 -14.85
C LEU A 142 -12.30 -5.40 -13.73
N PRO A 143 -13.28 -6.34 -13.80
CA PRO A 143 -13.63 -7.29 -12.75
C PRO A 143 -12.50 -8.18 -12.25
#